data_AF-A0A067BVL6-F1
#
_entry.id   AF-A0A067BVL6-F1
#
_cell.length_a   1.000
_cell.length_b   1.000
_cell.length_c   1.000
_cell.angle_alpha   90.00
_cell.angle_beta   90.00
_cell.angle_gamma   90.00
#
_symmetry.space_group_name_H-M   'P 1'
#
loop_
_entity.id
_entity.type
_entity.pdbx_description
1 polymer ?
#
loop_
_entity_poly.entity_id
_entity_poly.type
_entity_poly.pdbx_seq_one_letter_code
_entity_poly.pdbx_strand_id
1 'polypeptide(L)'
;MTSPAGVRLAYLRRFISDHGGEASFAGQTTANVCLEVVLPQTQPSGLSLVDHLAIDAATAAYVAPANWYVSHAWQYLFLEIVDSLECFFADHGLADEAVIWFCVVNNNQHVAAAQSFEHWTLTFKTSLAANGNVVMMLHPWNDPIVLR
;
A
#
# COMPACT_ATOMS: atom_id res chain seq x y z
N MET A 1 21.21 2.60 -5.46
CA MET A 1 19.89 2.28 -6.01
C MET A 1 18.93 3.34 -5.50
N THR A 2 18.11 3.93 -6.37
CA THR A 2 17.09 4.90 -5.97
C THR A 2 15.91 4.16 -5.35
N SER A 3 15.45 4.57 -4.18
CA SER A 3 14.26 4.00 -3.56
C SER A 3 13.05 4.15 -4.50
N PRO A 4 12.17 3.14 -4.59
CA PRO A 4 10.94 3.25 -5.38
C PRO A 4 10.06 4.37 -4.82
N ALA A 5 9.11 4.87 -5.61
CA ALA A 5 8.07 5.75 -5.08
C ALA A 5 7.25 5.02 -4.01
N GLY A 6 6.70 5.76 -3.07
CA GLY A 6 5.75 5.29 -2.07
C GLY A 6 4.76 6.39 -1.72
N VAL A 7 3.82 6.06 -0.85
CA VAL A 7 2.83 7.01 -0.34
C VAL A 7 3.11 7.33 1.12
N ARG A 8 2.99 8.60 1.51
CA ARG A 8 3.04 9.00 2.91
C ARG A 8 1.93 8.28 3.68
N LEU A 9 2.21 7.83 4.90
CA LEU A 9 1.24 7.12 5.73
C LEU A 9 -0.10 7.88 5.86
N ALA A 10 -0.02 9.20 6.06
CA ALA A 10 -1.19 10.09 6.15
C ALA A 10 -2.14 10.03 4.93
N TYR A 11 -1.65 9.60 3.76
CA TYR A 11 -2.50 9.42 2.58
C TYR A 11 -3.59 8.36 2.81
N LEU A 12 -3.32 7.31 3.60
CA LEU A 12 -4.29 6.23 3.82
C LEU A 12 -5.58 6.74 4.46
N ARG A 13 -5.49 7.69 5.41
CA ARG A 13 -6.67 8.32 6.03
C ARG A 13 -7.43 9.20 5.05
N ARG A 14 -6.72 9.95 4.20
CA ARG A 14 -7.36 10.70 3.13
C ARG A 14 -8.06 9.77 2.13
N PHE A 15 -7.40 8.69 1.72
CA PHE A 15 -7.97 7.67 0.84
C PHE A 15 -9.26 7.08 1.41
N ILE A 16 -9.28 6.76 2.72
CA ILE A 16 -10.49 6.31 3.41
C ILE A 16 -11.59 7.38 3.35
N SER A 17 -11.25 8.62 3.71
CA SER A 17 -12.19 9.75 3.72
C SER A 17 -12.80 10.03 2.35
N ASP A 18 -11.98 10.05 1.30
CA ASP A 18 -12.38 10.37 -0.07
C ASP A 18 -13.31 9.30 -0.66
N HIS A 19 -13.33 8.09 -0.09
CA HIS A 19 -14.17 6.95 -0.53
C HIS A 19 -15.28 6.57 0.46
N GLY A 20 -15.77 7.54 1.25
CA GLY A 20 -16.96 7.38 2.10
C GLY A 20 -16.66 7.01 3.56
N GLY A 21 -15.40 7.08 3.98
CA GLY A 21 -14.99 6.88 5.37
C GLY A 21 -14.92 5.40 5.78
N GLU A 22 -14.63 5.15 7.05
CA GLU A 22 -14.39 3.80 7.58
C GLU A 22 -15.55 2.83 7.33
N ALA A 23 -16.79 3.32 7.35
CA ALA A 23 -17.98 2.50 7.10
C ALA A 23 -17.94 1.81 5.71
N SER A 24 -17.39 2.48 4.69
CA SER A 24 -17.23 1.89 3.36
C SER A 24 -16.24 0.73 3.35
N PHE A 25 -15.23 0.76 4.23
CA PHE A 25 -14.14 -0.21 4.28
C PHE A 25 -14.33 -1.30 5.35
N ALA A 26 -15.41 -1.23 6.14
CA ALA A 26 -15.70 -2.18 7.20
C ALA A 26 -15.81 -3.60 6.63
N GLY A 27 -14.97 -4.52 7.15
CA GLY A 27 -14.92 -5.91 6.69
C GLY A 27 -14.28 -6.13 5.31
N GLN A 28 -13.78 -5.08 4.66
CA GLN A 28 -13.10 -5.23 3.37
C GLN A 28 -11.65 -5.69 3.55
N THR A 29 -11.28 -6.72 2.81
CA THR A 29 -9.87 -7.12 2.69
C THR A 29 -9.10 -6.16 1.80
N THR A 30 -7.77 -6.16 1.86
CA THR A 30 -6.97 -5.38 0.89
C THR A 30 -7.18 -5.82 -0.56
N ALA A 31 -7.57 -7.08 -0.78
CA ALA A 31 -7.99 -7.57 -2.10
C ALA A 31 -9.30 -6.89 -2.57
N ASN A 32 -10.30 -6.79 -1.69
CA ASN A 32 -11.54 -6.06 -2.00
C ASN A 32 -11.25 -4.60 -2.34
N VAL A 33 -10.48 -3.92 -1.49
CA VAL A 33 -10.10 -2.51 -1.70
C VAL A 33 -9.36 -2.32 -3.03
N CYS A 34 -8.46 -3.25 -3.37
CA CYS A 34 -7.76 -3.22 -4.65
C CYS A 34 -8.74 -3.27 -5.84
N LEU A 35 -9.68 -4.21 -5.81
CA LEU A 35 -10.60 -4.47 -6.93
C LEU A 35 -11.72 -3.44 -7.03
N GLU A 36 -12.25 -2.99 -5.89
CA GLU A 36 -13.48 -2.21 -5.80
C GLU A 36 -13.21 -0.70 -5.70
N VAL A 37 -11.98 -0.29 -5.33
CA VAL A 37 -11.64 1.12 -5.14
C VAL A 37 -10.41 1.52 -5.96
N VAL A 38 -9.28 0.83 -5.78
CA VAL A 38 -8.00 1.21 -6.43
C VAL A 38 -8.06 1.08 -7.95
N LEU A 39 -8.55 -0.06 -8.45
CA LEU A 39 -8.70 -0.29 -9.89
C LEU A 39 -9.65 0.73 -10.53
N PRO A 40 -10.88 0.96 -10.02
CA PRO A 40 -11.76 1.99 -10.54
C PRO A 40 -11.16 3.41 -10.50
N GLN A 41 -10.51 3.80 -9.40
CA GLN A 41 -9.91 5.13 -9.26
C GLN A 41 -8.81 5.37 -10.30
N THR A 42 -8.00 4.35 -10.57
CA THR A 42 -6.86 4.46 -11.50
C THR A 42 -7.22 4.09 -12.94
N GLN A 43 -8.45 3.64 -13.22
CA GLN A 43 -8.91 3.28 -14.56
C GLN A 43 -8.70 4.39 -15.60
N PRO A 44 -8.96 5.69 -15.31
CA PRO A 44 -8.79 6.75 -16.30
C PRO A 44 -7.34 6.96 -16.74
N SER A 45 -6.36 6.70 -15.85
CA SER A 45 -4.93 6.85 -16.16
C SER A 45 -4.26 5.54 -16.57
N GLY A 46 -4.81 4.38 -16.18
CA GLY A 46 -4.21 3.07 -16.38
C GLY A 46 -2.90 2.86 -15.60
N LEU A 47 -2.66 3.66 -14.57
CA LEU A 47 -1.43 3.67 -13.78
C LEU A 47 -1.58 2.88 -12.46
N SER A 48 -0.47 2.66 -11.75
CA SER A 48 -0.54 2.33 -10.32
C SER A 48 -1.18 3.50 -9.54
N LEU A 49 -1.67 3.25 -8.32
CA LEU A 49 -2.22 4.35 -7.52
C LEU A 49 -1.13 5.36 -7.15
N VAL A 50 0.07 4.93 -6.78
CA VAL A 50 1.16 5.85 -6.47
C VAL A 50 1.50 6.77 -7.66
N ASP A 51 1.53 6.25 -8.87
CA ASP A 51 1.82 7.04 -10.07
C ASP A 51 0.64 7.94 -10.45
N HIS A 52 -0.61 7.47 -10.27
CA HIS A 52 -1.81 8.29 -10.44
C HIS A 52 -1.80 9.49 -9.49
N LEU A 53 -1.40 9.29 -8.23
CA LEU A 53 -1.32 10.37 -7.24
C LEU A 53 -0.19 11.36 -7.54
N ALA A 54 0.92 10.88 -8.11
CA ALA A 54 2.09 11.70 -8.43
C ALA A 54 1.80 12.72 -9.54
N ILE A 55 0.87 12.44 -10.44
CA ILE A 55 0.49 13.32 -11.55
C ILE A 55 -0.68 14.26 -11.23
N ASP A 56 -1.38 14.04 -10.12
CA ASP A 56 -2.47 14.90 -9.66
C ASP A 56 -1.96 15.93 -8.63
N ALA A 57 -2.11 17.22 -8.94
CA ALA A 57 -1.68 18.32 -8.08
C ALA A 57 -2.29 18.29 -6.67
N ALA A 58 -3.50 17.73 -6.49
CA ALA A 58 -4.16 17.62 -5.20
C ALA A 58 -3.54 16.54 -4.29
N THR A 59 -2.81 15.58 -4.86
CA THR A 59 -2.27 14.42 -4.14
C THR A 59 -0.77 14.22 -4.27
N ALA A 60 -0.10 14.92 -5.19
CA ALA A 60 1.33 14.75 -5.44
C ALA A 60 2.20 14.95 -4.19
N ALA A 61 1.78 15.78 -3.24
CA ALA A 61 2.47 15.99 -1.97
C ALA A 61 2.53 14.74 -1.07
N TYR A 62 1.66 13.76 -1.30
CA TYR A 62 1.65 12.48 -0.60
C TYR A 62 2.61 11.45 -1.20
N VAL A 63 3.24 11.73 -2.35
CA VAL A 63 4.18 10.81 -2.99
C VAL A 63 5.61 11.26 -2.69
N ALA A 64 6.44 10.31 -2.28
CA ALA A 64 7.87 10.52 -2.00
C ALA A 64 8.63 9.19 -2.19
N PRO A 65 9.98 9.19 -2.21
CA PRO A 65 10.74 7.95 -2.16
C PRO A 65 10.38 7.14 -0.90
N ALA A 66 10.04 5.87 -1.09
CA ALA A 66 9.65 4.98 -0.01
C ALA A 66 10.84 4.63 0.90
N ASN A 67 10.58 4.62 2.21
CA ASN A 67 11.55 4.26 3.25
C ASN A 67 11.08 3.06 4.10
N TRP A 68 9.90 2.51 3.83
CA TRP A 68 9.35 1.33 4.49
C TRP A 68 8.66 0.41 3.50
N TYR A 69 9.04 -0.86 3.48
CA TYR A 69 8.31 -1.91 2.77
C TYR A 69 7.23 -2.50 3.67
N VAL A 70 5.97 -2.49 3.22
CA VAL A 70 4.84 -3.14 3.91
C VAL A 70 4.66 -4.54 3.37
N SER A 71 4.92 -5.55 4.20
CA SER A 71 4.67 -6.96 3.91
C SER A 71 3.38 -7.41 4.58
N HIS A 72 2.40 -7.86 3.79
CA HIS A 72 1.10 -8.32 4.30
C HIS A 72 0.47 -9.39 3.40
N ALA A 73 -0.50 -10.14 3.94
CA ALA A 73 -1.35 -11.02 3.15
C ALA A 73 -2.59 -10.27 2.65
N TRP A 74 -2.98 -10.49 1.39
CA TRP A 74 -4.08 -9.73 0.78
C TRP A 74 -5.45 -9.98 1.43
N GLN A 75 -5.58 -11.08 2.17
CA GLN A 75 -6.78 -11.47 2.93
C GLN A 75 -6.97 -10.66 4.22
N TYR A 76 -5.97 -9.88 4.65
CA TYR A 76 -6.12 -9.02 5.83
C TYR A 76 -7.09 -7.87 5.58
N LEU A 77 -7.80 -7.47 6.64
CA LEU A 77 -8.71 -6.34 6.61
C LEU A 77 -7.91 -5.06 6.39
N PHE A 78 -8.38 -4.22 5.47
CA PHE A 78 -7.68 -3.00 5.10
C PHE A 78 -7.58 -2.03 6.28
N LEU A 79 -8.68 -1.81 7.01
CA LEU A 79 -8.69 -0.91 8.17
C LEU A 79 -7.74 -1.38 9.27
N GLU A 80 -7.70 -2.69 9.57
CA GLU A 80 -6.77 -3.24 10.56
C GLU A 80 -5.30 -3.01 10.16
N ILE A 81 -4.98 -3.07 8.87
CA ILE A 81 -3.64 -2.71 8.38
C ILE A 81 -3.36 -1.23 8.59
N VAL A 82 -4.27 -0.34 8.21
CA VAL A 82 -4.07 1.11 8.38
C VAL A 82 -3.86 1.46 9.85
N ASP A 83 -4.75 0.98 10.73
CA ASP A 83 -4.67 1.23 12.17
C ASP A 83 -3.35 0.69 12.77
N SER A 84 -2.97 -0.53 12.38
CA SER A 84 -1.72 -1.13 12.89
C SER A 84 -0.47 -0.40 12.42
N LEU A 85 -0.44 0.06 11.17
CA LEU A 85 0.67 0.88 10.66
C LEU A 85 0.75 2.20 11.42
N GLU A 86 -0.38 2.88 11.63
CA GLU A 86 -0.43 4.12 12.38
C GLU A 86 0.04 3.96 13.82
N CYS A 87 -0.44 2.93 14.54
CA CYS A 87 0.04 2.62 15.87
C CYS A 87 1.56 2.35 15.87
N PHE A 88 2.04 1.50 14.96
CA PHE A 88 3.46 1.17 14.85
C PHE A 88 4.32 2.42 14.63
N PHE A 89 3.97 3.26 13.65
CA PHE A 89 4.77 4.45 13.34
C PHE A 89 4.65 5.54 14.41
N ALA A 90 3.48 5.68 15.05
CA ALA A 90 3.30 6.61 16.16
C ALA A 90 4.15 6.21 17.38
N ASP A 91 4.15 4.93 17.76
CA ASP A 91 4.92 4.41 18.90
C ASP A 91 6.43 4.60 18.73
N HIS A 92 6.90 4.70 17.48
CA HIS A 92 8.31 4.95 17.15
C HIS A 92 8.62 6.42 16.85
N GLY A 93 7.63 7.33 16.90
CA GLY A 93 7.81 8.74 16.58
C GLY A 93 8.12 9.01 15.10
N LEU A 94 7.64 8.13 14.19
CA LEU A 94 7.96 8.14 12.75
C LEU A 94 6.75 8.46 11.86
N ALA A 95 5.59 8.78 12.44
CA ALA A 95 4.33 8.95 11.68
C ALA A 95 4.43 9.97 10.52
N ASP A 96 5.10 11.10 10.73
CA ASP A 96 5.24 12.16 9.72
C ASP A 96 6.30 11.85 8.64
N GLU A 97 7.23 10.93 8.95
CA GLU A 97 8.36 10.54 8.08
C GLU A 97 8.08 9.27 7.28
N ALA A 98 7.05 8.51 7.66
CA ALA A 98 6.72 7.22 7.05
C ALA A 98 6.21 7.39 5.61
N VAL A 99 6.97 6.86 4.65
CA VAL A 99 6.60 6.73 3.24
C VAL A 99 6.65 5.26 2.88
N ILE A 100 5.47 4.68 2.73
CA ILE A 100 5.31 3.24 2.58
C ILE A 100 5.29 2.83 1.12
N TRP A 101 6.01 1.75 0.83
CA TRP A 101 5.79 0.91 -0.33
C TRP A 101 4.80 -0.17 0.07
N PHE A 102 3.59 -0.12 -0.48
CA PHE A 102 2.49 -1.01 -0.18
C PHE A 102 1.94 -1.59 -1.48
N CYS A 103 2.03 -2.91 -1.65
CA CYS A 103 1.86 -3.53 -2.97
C CYS A 103 0.47 -3.28 -3.62
N VAL A 104 -0.55 -2.98 -2.83
CA VAL A 104 -1.89 -2.58 -3.28
C VAL A 104 -1.85 -1.26 -4.07
N VAL A 105 -1.02 -0.30 -3.65
CA VAL A 105 -0.95 1.04 -4.26
C VAL A 105 0.21 1.20 -5.23
N ASN A 106 1.30 0.47 -5.00
CA ASN A 106 2.56 0.61 -5.74
C ASN A 106 2.61 -0.18 -7.04
N ASN A 107 1.96 -1.35 -7.09
CA ASN A 107 1.92 -2.14 -8.30
C ASN A 107 0.82 -1.60 -9.24
N ASN A 108 1.09 -1.62 -10.54
CA ASN A 108 0.03 -1.33 -11.52
C ASN A 108 -0.90 -2.54 -11.62
N GLN A 109 -2.06 -2.42 -10.97
CA GLN A 109 -3.04 -3.50 -10.86
C GLN A 109 -3.72 -3.85 -12.19
N HIS A 110 -3.72 -2.92 -13.16
CA HIS A 110 -4.32 -3.14 -14.50
C HIS A 110 -3.57 -4.19 -15.31
N VAL A 111 -2.26 -4.35 -15.07
CA VAL A 111 -1.39 -5.29 -15.78
C VAL A 111 -0.88 -6.42 -14.88
N ALA A 112 -1.23 -6.41 -13.60
CA ALA A 112 -0.68 -7.33 -12.60
C ALA A 112 -0.93 -8.81 -12.95
N ALA A 113 -2.13 -9.13 -13.45
CA ALA A 113 -2.50 -10.49 -13.83
C ALA A 113 -1.71 -11.03 -15.04
N ALA A 114 -1.11 -10.15 -15.84
CA ALA A 114 -0.29 -10.52 -17.01
C ALA A 114 1.20 -10.66 -16.68
N GLN A 115 1.63 -10.29 -15.47
CA GLN A 115 3.03 -10.36 -15.06
C GLN A 115 3.44 -11.80 -14.70
N SER A 116 4.68 -12.16 -15.04
CA SER A 116 5.22 -13.48 -14.71
C SER A 116 5.62 -13.59 -13.24
N PHE A 117 5.81 -14.82 -12.76
CA PHE A 117 6.34 -15.07 -11.42
C PHE A 117 7.74 -14.45 -11.22
N GLU A 118 8.60 -14.51 -12.23
CA GLU A 118 9.94 -13.91 -12.22
C GLU A 118 9.86 -12.39 -12.09
N HIS A 119 8.90 -11.76 -12.78
CA HIS A 119 8.65 -10.32 -12.63
C HIS A 119 8.32 -9.99 -11.18
N TRP A 120 7.38 -10.69 -10.56
CA TRP A 120 7.01 -10.45 -9.16
C TRP A 120 8.17 -10.69 -8.21
N THR A 121 8.90 -11.78 -8.39
CA THR A 121 10.08 -12.09 -7.60
C THR A 121 11.10 -10.96 -7.66
N LEU A 122 11.35 -10.41 -8.86
CA LEU A 122 12.28 -9.31 -9.05
C LEU A 122 11.76 -8.01 -8.42
N THR A 123 10.50 -7.67 -8.67
CA THR A 123 9.85 -6.45 -8.15
C THR A 123 9.88 -6.41 -6.63
N PHE A 124 9.50 -7.50 -5.97
CA PHE A 124 9.50 -7.57 -4.50
C PHE A 124 10.92 -7.57 -3.93
N LYS A 125 11.86 -8.35 -4.49
CA LYS A 125 13.26 -8.36 -4.02
C LYS A 125 13.92 -7.00 -4.15
N THR A 126 13.71 -6.33 -5.28
CA THR A 126 14.32 -5.01 -5.56
C THR A 126 13.72 -3.94 -4.66
N SER A 127 12.38 -3.94 -4.51
CA SER A 127 11.71 -2.97 -3.64
C SER A 127 12.12 -3.16 -2.18
N LEU A 128 12.21 -4.41 -1.71
CA LEU A 128 12.67 -4.73 -0.36
C LEU A 128 14.10 -4.23 -0.11
N ALA A 129 15.03 -4.53 -1.03
CA ALA A 129 16.42 -4.12 -0.92
C ALA A 129 16.61 -2.59 -0.97
N ALA A 130 15.73 -1.87 -1.67
CA ALA A 130 15.83 -0.41 -1.86
C ALA A 130 15.17 0.42 -0.73
N ASN A 131 14.19 -0.13 0.00
CA ASN A 131 13.51 0.58 1.09
C ASN A 131 14.33 0.62 2.39
N GLY A 132 15.17 -0.40 2.65
CA GLY A 132 16.02 -0.47 3.85
C GLY A 132 15.30 -0.85 5.14
N ASN A 133 14.00 -0.56 5.27
CA ASN A 133 13.17 -1.00 6.40
C ASN A 133 11.97 -1.83 5.94
N VAL A 134 11.50 -2.71 6.82
CA VAL A 134 10.36 -3.61 6.58
C VAL A 134 9.44 -3.60 7.77
N VAL A 135 8.15 -3.40 7.53
CA VAL A 135 7.09 -3.67 8.49
C VAL A 135 6.31 -4.89 7.99
N MET A 136 6.23 -5.93 8.83
CA MET A 136 5.55 -7.17 8.50
C MET A 136 4.28 -7.31 9.32
N MET A 137 3.15 -7.41 8.62
CA MET A 137 1.84 -7.63 9.19
C MET A 137 1.63 -9.12 9.45
N LEU A 138 1.37 -9.50 10.69
CA LEU A 138 1.05 -10.87 11.10
C LEU A 138 -0.31 -10.87 11.80
N HIS A 139 -1.36 -11.32 11.11
CA HIS A 139 -2.71 -11.33 11.64
C HIS A 139 -3.47 -12.61 11.24
N PRO A 140 -4.37 -13.14 12.08
CA PRO A 140 -4.40 -12.96 13.53
C PRO A 140 -3.13 -13.53 14.19
N TRP A 141 -2.74 -12.99 15.36
CA TRP A 141 -1.48 -13.35 16.03
C TRP A 141 -1.30 -14.86 16.27
N ASN A 142 -2.38 -15.55 16.63
CA ASN A 142 -2.32 -16.97 17.00
C ASN A 142 -2.26 -17.92 15.79
N ASP A 143 -2.68 -17.47 14.61
CA ASP A 143 -2.71 -18.27 13.38
C ASP A 143 -2.62 -17.34 12.15
N PRO A 144 -1.43 -16.74 11.91
CA PRO A 144 -1.29 -15.71 10.90
C PRO A 144 -1.48 -16.27 9.49
N ILE A 145 -2.23 -15.55 8.65
CA ILE A 145 -2.42 -15.95 7.26
C ILE A 145 -1.10 -15.76 6.51
N VAL A 146 -0.57 -16.85 5.96
CA VAL A 146 0.63 -16.81 5.13
C VAL A 146 0.30 -16.42 3.69
N LEU A 147 1.23 -15.70 3.06
CA LEU A 147 1.22 -15.49 1.62
C LEU A 147 1.29 -16.85 0.91
N ARG A 148 0.31 -17.14 0.05
CA ARG A 148 0.22 -18.37 -0.74
C ARG A 148 0.57 -18.11 -2.20
#